data_AF-A0A919WQX9-F1
#
_entry.id   AF-A0A919WQX9-F1
#
_cell.length_a   1.000
_cell.length_b   1.000
_cell.length_c   1.000
_cell.angle_alpha   90.00
_cell.angle_beta   90.00
_cell.angle_gamma   90.00
#
_symmetry.space_group_name_H-M   'P 1'
#
loop_
_entity.id
_entity.type
_entity.pdbx_description
1 polymer ?
#
loop_
_entity_poly.entity_id
_entity_poly.type
_entity_poly.pdbx_seq_one_letter_code
_entity_poly.pdbx_strand_id
1 'polypeptide(L)' 'MAGKKITPKLLAEALRTLPKEKRKTVLLYYFFNKSDVEIAELLDIPRSTVQYRRTSSFKRLKRFLEEHADEWDD' A
#
# COMPACT_ATOMS: atom_id res chain seq x y z
N MET A 1 -4.12 23.82 -3.95
CA MET A 1 -2.99 22.99 -4.41
C MET A 1 -3.59 21.73 -5.02
N ALA A 2 -3.56 21.64 -6.35
CA ALA A 2 -3.92 20.46 -7.10
C ALA A 2 -2.99 19.29 -6.75
N GLY A 3 -3.54 18.12 -6.43
CA GLY A 3 -2.76 16.90 -6.24
C GLY A 3 -2.58 16.16 -7.57
N LYS A 4 -1.57 15.30 -7.64
CA LYS A 4 -1.47 14.33 -8.75
C LYS A 4 -2.62 13.33 -8.65
N LYS A 5 -3.33 13.10 -9.74
CA LYS A 5 -4.45 12.17 -9.83
C LYS A 5 -3.95 10.73 -9.85
N ILE A 6 -4.47 9.91 -8.93
CA ILE A 6 -4.14 8.49 -8.86
C ILE A 6 -5.26 7.68 -9.53
N THR A 7 -4.97 7.11 -10.70
CA THR A 7 -5.93 6.24 -11.39
C THR A 7 -5.92 4.81 -10.83
N PRO A 8 -7.04 4.05 -10.92
CA PRO A 8 -7.06 2.65 -10.48
C PRO A 8 -6.01 1.78 -11.19
N LYS A 9 -5.74 2.06 -12.47
CA LYS A 9 -4.70 1.37 -13.25
C LYS A 9 -3.31 1.61 -12.66
N LEU A 10 -2.98 2.87 -12.37
CA LEU A 10 -1.70 3.24 -11.79
C LEU A 10 -1.52 2.63 -10.39
N LEU A 11 -2.58 2.62 -9.58
CA LEU A 11 -2.55 1.97 -8.26
C LEU A 11 -2.32 0.45 -8.37
N ALA A 12 -2.95 -0.21 -9.34
CA ALA A 12 -2.75 -1.64 -9.58
C ALA A 12 -1.31 -1.96 -10.00
N GLU A 13 -0.70 -1.11 -10.83
CA GLU A 13 0.71 -1.22 -11.22
C GLU A 13 1.64 -1.01 -10.02
N ALA A 14 1.38 0.02 -9.21
CA ALA A 14 2.14 0.28 -7.98
C ALA A 14 2.10 -0.92 -7.02
N LEU A 15 0.92 -1.51 -6.80
CA LEU A 15 0.74 -2.69 -5.94
C LEU A 15 1.48 -3.92 -6.48
N ARG A 16 1.59 -4.10 -7.81
CA ARG A 16 2.37 -5.18 -8.42
C ARG A 16 3.87 -5.09 -8.13
N THR A 17 4.39 -3.89 -7.85
CA THR A 17 5.82 -3.71 -7.50
C THR A 17 6.17 -4.21 -6.09
N LEU A 18 5.17 -4.41 -5.22
CA LEU A 18 5.40 -4.91 -3.87
C LEU A 18 5.66 -6.41 -3.87
N PRO A 19 6.58 -6.92 -3.00
CA PRO A 19 6.66 -8.33 -2.68
C PRO A 19 5.31 -8.88 -2.21
N LYS A 20 5.00 -10.16 -2.50
CA LYS A 20 3.70 -10.79 -2.22
C LYS A 20 3.24 -10.58 -0.77
N GLU A 21 4.14 -10.78 0.18
CA GLU A 21 3.91 -10.60 1.61
C GLU A 21 3.50 -9.17 2.00
N LYS A 22 4.18 -8.19 1.40
CA LYS A 22 3.91 -6.77 1.61
C LYS A 22 2.60 -6.35 0.95
N ARG A 23 2.34 -6.85 -0.26
CA ARG A 23 1.07 -6.63 -0.98
C ARG A 23 -0.13 -7.16 -0.19
N LYS A 24 -0.02 -8.36 0.39
CA LYS A 24 -1.08 -8.96 1.21
C LYS A 24 -1.42 -8.07 2.42
N THR A 25 -0.40 -7.61 3.16
CA THR A 25 -0.59 -6.69 4.29
C THR A 25 -1.27 -5.37 3.86
N VAL A 26 -0.85 -4.78 2.74
CA VAL A 26 -1.46 -3.55 2.21
C VAL A 26 -2.93 -3.76 1.84
N LEU A 27 -3.26 -4.85 1.15
CA LEU A 27 -4.63 -5.17 0.77
C LEU A 27 -5.52 -5.32 2.00
N LEU A 28 -5.08 -6.08 2.99
CA LEU A 28 -5.83 -6.29 4.24
C LEU A 28 -6.08 -4.97 4.98
N TYR A 29 -5.05 -4.12 5.10
CA TYR A 29 -5.15 -2.88 5.85
C TYR A 29 -6.03 -1.83 5.15
N TYR A 30 -5.73 -1.52 3.88
CA TYR A 30 -6.36 -0.37 3.20
C TYR A 30 -7.66 -0.73 2.47
N PHE A 31 -7.87 -2.00 2.09
CA PHE A 31 -9.05 -2.40 1.29
C PHE A 31 -10.02 -3.29 2.06
N PHE A 32 -9.54 -4.12 2.98
CA PHE A 32 -10.39 -4.97 3.82
C PHE A 32 -10.60 -4.42 5.23
N ASN A 33 -10.12 -3.19 5.49
CA ASN A 33 -10.32 -2.46 6.75
C ASN A 33 -9.87 -3.25 7.99
N LYS A 34 -8.80 -4.05 7.86
CA LYS A 34 -8.22 -4.85 8.96
C LYS A 34 -7.15 -4.03 9.71
N SER A 35 -7.18 -4.09 11.03
CA SER A 35 -6.14 -3.49 11.88
C SER A 35 -4.82 -4.27 11.85
N ASP A 36 -3.71 -3.65 12.28
CA ASP A 36 -2.42 -4.33 12.40
C ASP A 36 -2.48 -5.56 13.33
N VAL A 37 -3.42 -5.58 14.29
CA VAL A 37 -3.67 -6.70 15.21
C VAL A 37 -4.38 -7.85 14.50
N GLU A 38 -5.52 -7.58 13.85
CA GLU A 38 -6.26 -8.61 13.10
C GLU A 38 -5.40 -9.21 11.98
N ILE A 39 -4.53 -8.41 11.35
CA ILE A 39 -3.61 -8.91 10.31
C ILE A 39 -2.52 -9.80 10.92
N ALA A 40 -2.02 -9.45 12.12
CA ALA A 40 -1.03 -10.26 12.82
C ALA A 40 -1.59 -11.63 13.17
N GLU A 41 -2.82 -11.68 13.68
CA GLU A 41 -3.55 -12.91 13.97
C GLU A 41 -3.85 -13.72 12.70
N LEU A 42 -4.34 -13.07 11.63
CA LEU A 42 -4.69 -13.74 10.38
C LEU A 42 -3.48 -14.34 9.65
N LEU A 43 -2.31 -13.73 9.79
CA LEU A 43 -1.08 -14.14 9.10
C LEU A 43 -0.12 -14.94 9.99
N ASP A 44 -0.45 -15.11 11.28
CA ASP A 44 0.41 -15.72 12.29
C ASP A 44 1.84 -15.13 12.31
N ILE A 45 1.92 -13.80 12.38
CA ILE A 45 3.18 -13.05 12.46
C ILE A 45 3.11 -11.95 13.52
N PRO A 46 4.26 -11.50 14.07
CA PRO A 46 4.26 -10.40 15.02
C PRO A 46 3.63 -9.11 14.45
N ARG A 47 2.86 -8.41 15.28
CA ARG A 47 2.28 -7.10 14.92
C ARG A 47 3.34 -6.09 14.46
N SER A 48 4.53 -6.12 15.04
CA SER A 48 5.66 -5.29 14.63
C SER A 48 6.09 -5.59 13.18
N THR A 49 6.04 -6.85 12.75
CA THR A 49 6.28 -7.25 11.36
C THR A 49 5.20 -6.72 10.43
N VAL A 50 3.92 -6.75 10.84
CA VAL A 50 2.81 -6.15 10.09
C VAL A 50 3.04 -4.64 9.91
N GLN A 51 3.35 -3.93 11.00
CA GLN A 51 3.63 -2.50 10.98
C GLN A 51 4.81 -2.17 10.06
N TYR A 52 5.89 -2.93 10.12
CA TYR A 52 7.04 -2.78 9.22
C TYR A 52 6.64 -3.00 7.74
N ARG A 53 5.87 -4.07 7.46
CA ARG A 53 5.39 -4.36 6.10
C ARG A 53 4.51 -3.21 5.60
N ARG A 54 3.58 -2.70 6.40
CA ARG A 54 2.69 -1.58 6.07
C ARG A 54 3.47 -0.30 5.78
N THR A 55 4.29 0.15 6.73
CA THR A 55 5.04 1.42 6.63
C THR A 55 6.04 1.41 5.47
N SER A 56 6.80 0.33 5.30
CA SER A 56 7.75 0.21 4.20
C SER A 56 7.08 0.09 2.83
N SER A 57 5.91 -0.56 2.75
CA SER A 57 5.13 -0.62 1.51
C SER A 57 4.54 0.74 1.15
N PHE A 58 4.01 1.47 2.13
CA PHE A 58 3.45 2.80 1.91
C PHE A 58 4.50 3.76 1.34
N LYS A 59 5.72 3.76 1.89
CA LYS A 59 6.84 4.55 1.33
C LYS A 59 7.13 4.21 -0.13
N ARG A 60 7.11 2.92 -0.49
CA ARG A 60 7.36 2.47 -1.87
C ARG A 60 6.21 2.84 -2.81
N LEU A 61 4.97 2.66 -2.37
CA LEU A 61 3.79 3.05 -3.14
C LEU A 61 3.76 4.55 -3.38
N LYS A 62 3.99 5.36 -2.33
CA LYS A 62 4.06 6.82 -2.44
C LYS A 62 5.08 7.26 -3.50
N ARG A 63 6.31 6.75 -3.41
CA ARG A 63 7.36 7.08 -4.38
C ARG A 63 6.96 6.67 -5.81
N PHE A 64 6.45 5.46 -5.99
CA PHE A 64 6.01 5.00 -7.31
C PHE A 64 4.92 5.91 -7.89
N LEU A 65 3.90 6.26 -7.10
CA LEU A 65 2.81 7.12 -7.54
C LEU A 65 3.28 8.54 -7.84
N GLU A 66 4.20 9.09 -7.04
CA GLU A 66 4.79 10.41 -7.29
C GLU A 66 5.60 10.45 -8.59
N GLU A 67 6.32 9.36 -8.91
CA GLU A 67 7.13 9.25 -10.13
C GLU A 67 6.29 9.01 -11.39
N HIS A 68 5.12 8.37 -11.28
CA HIS A 68 4.34 7.87 -12.43
C HIS A 68 2.95 8.51 -12.59
N ALA A 69 2.52 9.35 -11.66
CA ALA A 69 1.30 10.13 -11.86
C ALA A 69 1.65 11.41 -12.64
N ASP A 70 1.27 11.39 -13.93
CA ASP A 70 1.48 12.50 -14.87
C ASP A 70 0.27 13.44 -14.94
N GLU A 71 -0.90 13.00 -14.46
CA GLU A 71 -2.14 13.77 -14.43
C GLU A 71 -2.25 14.59 -13.14
N TRP A 72 -2.61 15.87 -13.27
CA TRP A 72 -2.94 16.77 -12.17
C TRP A 72 -4.46 17.01 -12.17
N ASP A 73 -5.07 17.08 -10.99
CA ASP A 73 -6.46 17.54 -10.88
C ASP A 73 -6.49 19.08 -10.93
N ASP A 74 -7.02 19.66 -12.02
CA ASP A 74 -7.19 21.12 -12.18
C ASP A 74 -8.12 21.76 -11.11
#